data_AF-A0A7V9CGF7-F1
#
_entry.id   AF-A0A7V9CGF7-F1
#
_cell.length_a   1.000
_cell.length_b   1.000
_cell.length_c   1.000
_cell.angle_alpha   90.00
_cell.angle_beta   90.00
_cell.angle_gamma   90.00
#
_symmetry.space_group_name_H-M   'P 1'
#
loop_
_entity.id
_entity.type
_entity.pdbx_description
1 polymer ?
#
loop_
_entity_poly.entity_id
_entity_poly.type
_entity_poly.pdbx_seq_one_letter_code
_entity_poly.pdbx_strand_id
1 'polypeptide(L)'
;MLFCRSSLVLLCALFCAALADAAPFVPTDDAQILETLRDRPADAAVRDLRAMGSELRRNPRNLELALRVARRYIEQSRAEADPRYLGYAQAALAPWW
;
A
#
# COMPACT_ATOMS: atom_id res chain seq x y z
N MET A 1 -11.36 53.60 12.82
CA MET A 1 -11.96 52.38 13.39
C MET A 1 -11.89 51.14 12.48
N LEU A 2 -11.71 51.27 11.15
CA LEU A 2 -11.54 50.11 10.24
C LEU A 2 -10.22 49.34 10.47
N PHE A 3 -9.10 50.04 10.70
CA PHE A 3 -7.79 49.40 10.91
C PHE A 3 -7.74 48.47 12.13
N CYS A 4 -8.39 48.84 13.24
CA CYS A 4 -8.47 48.00 14.45
C CYS A 4 -9.28 46.71 14.20
N ARG A 5 -10.34 46.79 13.38
CA ARG A 5 -11.17 45.64 13.00
C ARG A 5 -10.41 44.70 12.07
N SER A 6 -9.65 45.24 11.11
CA SER A 6 -8.81 44.44 10.20
C SER A 6 -7.66 43.75 10.93
N SER A 7 -7.01 44.42 11.88
CA SER A 7 -5.97 43.81 12.72
C SER A 7 -6.52 42.68 13.59
N LEU A 8 -7.73 42.84 14.15
CA LEU A 8 -8.37 41.80 14.96
C LEU A 8 -8.70 40.55 14.14
N VAL A 9 -9.22 40.73 12.92
CA VAL A 9 -9.53 39.60 12.02
C VAL A 9 -8.26 38.85 11.62
N LEU A 10 -7.18 39.57 11.29
CA LEU A 10 -5.90 38.95 10.93
C LEU A 10 -5.32 38.15 12.11
N LEU A 11 -5.35 38.71 13.32
CA LEU A 11 -4.85 38.06 14.53
C LEU A 11 -5.66 36.80 14.87
N CYS A 12 -6.98 36.85 14.69
CA CYS A 12 -7.87 35.71 14.90
C CYS A 12 -7.60 34.59 13.88
N ALA A 13 -7.36 34.94 12.62
CA ALA A 13 -7.01 33.97 11.58
C ALA A 13 -5.65 33.30 11.84
N LEU A 14 -4.63 34.06 12.26
CA LEU A 14 -3.31 33.55 12.65
C LEU A 14 -3.40 32.60 13.86
N PHE A 15 -4.21 32.95 14.86
CA PHE A 15 -4.44 32.10 16.03
C PHE A 15 -5.16 30.79 15.68
N CYS A 16 -6.14 30.84 14.78
CA CYS A 16 -6.87 29.66 14.31
C CYS A 16 -5.97 28.72 13.49
N ALA A 17 -5.09 29.28 12.64
CA ALA A 17 -4.12 28.50 11.88
C ALA A 17 -3.08 27.80 12.78
N ALA A 18 -2.69 28.42 13.91
CA ALA A 18 -1.77 27.81 14.87
C ALA A 18 -2.39 26.63 15.66
N LEU A 19 -3.72 26.53 15.70
CA LEU A 19 -4.46 25.45 16.37
C LEU A 19 -4.83 24.29 15.41
N ALA A 20 -4.56 24.43 14.11
CA ALA A 20 -4.84 23.39 13.13
C ALA A 20 -3.71 22.33 13.15
N ASP A 21 -3.84 21.34 14.03
CA ASP A 21 -2.98 20.16 14.04
C ASP A 21 -3.51 19.12 13.05
N ALA A 22 -2.86 19.00 11.89
CA ALA A 22 -3.15 17.99 10.89
C ALA A 22 -2.24 16.78 11.10
N ALA A 23 -2.37 16.13 12.26
CA ALA A 23 -1.62 14.93 12.55
C ALA A 23 -2.06 13.78 11.61
N PRO A 24 -1.13 13.07 10.95
CA PRO A 24 -1.44 11.86 10.20
C PRO A 24 -2.18 10.85 11.08
N PHE A 25 -3.16 10.15 10.51
CA PHE A 25 -3.83 9.08 11.24
C PHE A 25 -2.85 7.92 11.48
N VAL A 26 -2.61 7.61 12.75
CA VAL A 26 -1.77 6.47 13.17
C VAL A 26 -2.68 5.37 13.71
N PRO A 27 -2.79 4.21 13.02
CA PRO A 27 -3.53 3.07 13.53
C PRO A 27 -2.96 2.62 14.88
N THR A 28 -3.83 2.21 15.80
CA THR A 28 -3.41 1.80 17.15
C THR A 28 -3.18 0.29 17.25
N ASP A 29 -3.58 -0.44 16.21
CA ASP A 29 -3.50 -1.90 16.09
C ASP A 29 -3.07 -2.27 14.66
N ASP A 30 -2.11 -3.17 14.55
CA ASP A 30 -1.59 -3.70 13.27
C ASP A 30 -2.68 -4.44 12.47
N ALA A 31 -3.72 -4.95 13.15
CA ALA A 31 -4.85 -5.62 12.53
C ALA A 31 -5.96 -4.66 12.08
N GLN A 32 -5.84 -3.35 12.33
CA GLN A 32 -6.87 -2.38 11.99
C GLN A 32 -7.01 -2.23 10.46
N ILE A 33 -8.15 -2.67 9.92
CA ILE A 33 -8.46 -2.50 8.49
C ILE A 33 -8.78 -1.02 8.22
N LEU A 34 -7.92 -0.35 7.45
CA LEU A 34 -8.12 1.04 7.05
C LEU A 34 -9.08 1.19 5.87
N GLU A 35 -8.93 0.31 4.88
CA GLU A 35 -9.73 0.32 3.67
C GLU A 35 -9.85 -1.11 3.13
N THR A 36 -11.08 -1.49 2.76
CA THR A 36 -11.34 -2.73 2.01
C THR A 36 -11.56 -2.37 0.55
N LEU A 37 -10.56 -2.62 -0.29
CA LEU A 37 -10.70 -2.44 -1.74
C LEU A 37 -11.66 -3.51 -2.28
N ARG A 38 -12.65 -3.10 -3.08
CA ARG A 38 -13.45 -4.07 -3.84
C ARG A 38 -12.54 -4.82 -4.80
N ASP A 39 -12.77 -6.11 -4.94
CA ASP A 39 -12.19 -6.90 -6.02
C ASP A 39 -12.62 -6.28 -7.36
N ARG A 40 -11.74 -5.47 -7.95
CA ARG A 40 -11.85 -5.14 -9.36
C ARG A 40 -11.69 -6.45 -10.14
N PRO A 41 -12.37 -6.63 -11.30
CA PRO A 41 -12.06 -7.74 -12.19
C PRO A 41 -10.58 -7.63 -12.55
N ALA A 42 -9.76 -8.39 -11.82
CA ALA A 42 -8.33 -8.39 -12.01
C ALA A 42 -8.06 -9.06 -13.35
N ASP A 43 -7.10 -8.55 -14.12
CA ASP A 43 -6.66 -9.20 -15.34
C ASP A 43 -6.37 -10.68 -15.10
N ALA A 44 -6.57 -11.52 -16.10
CA ALA A 44 -6.40 -12.98 -15.96
C ALA A 44 -5.04 -13.34 -15.33
N ALA A 45 -3.98 -12.64 -15.74
CA ALA A 45 -2.63 -12.79 -15.18
C ALA A 45 -2.56 -12.52 -13.67
N VAL A 46 -3.25 -11.50 -13.17
CA VAL A 46 -3.28 -11.17 -11.74
C VAL A 46 -4.07 -12.22 -10.95
N ARG A 47 -5.16 -12.76 -11.52
CA ARG A 47 -5.92 -13.86 -10.88
C ARG A 47 -5.08 -15.12 -10.76
N ASP A 48 -4.36 -15.48 -11.82
CA ASP A 48 -3.47 -16.64 -11.83
C ASP A 48 -2.34 -16.49 -10.81
N LEU A 49 -1.72 -15.30 -10.74
CA LEU A 49 -0.72 -14.96 -9.72
C LEU A 49 -1.26 -15.10 -8.29
N ARG A 50 -2.49 -14.65 -8.02
CA ARG A 50 -3.14 -14.82 -6.70
C ARG A 50 -3.38 -16.30 -6.39
N ALA A 51 -3.81 -17.09 -7.37
CA ALA A 51 -4.05 -18.52 -7.18
C ALA A 51 -2.76 -19.27 -6.86
N MET A 52 -1.70 -19.04 -7.65
CA MET A 52 -0.36 -19.62 -7.41
C MET A 52 0.22 -19.17 -6.06
N GLY A 53 0.04 -17.90 -5.70
CA GLY A 53 0.47 -17.41 -4.38
C GLY A 53 -0.30 -18.06 -3.22
N SER A 54 -1.58 -18.35 -3.40
CA SER A 54 -2.37 -19.11 -2.43
C SER A 54 -1.90 -20.55 -2.29
N GLU A 55 -1.55 -21.20 -3.40
CA GLU A 55 -0.93 -22.53 -3.39
C GLU A 55 0.43 -22.52 -2.69
N LEU A 56 1.26 -21.51 -2.96
CA LEU A 56 2.56 -21.37 -2.32
C LEU A 56 2.43 -21.18 -0.81
N ARG A 57 1.43 -20.43 -0.33
CA ARG A 57 1.18 -20.30 1.12
C ARG A 57 0.82 -21.63 1.79
N ARG A 58 0.24 -22.59 1.06
CA ARG A 58 -0.05 -23.93 1.60
C ARG A 58 1.19 -24.82 1.67
N ASN A 59 2.14 -24.62 0.75
CA ASN A 59 3.43 -25.31 0.78
C ASN A 59 4.59 -24.32 0.53
N PRO A 60 4.98 -23.52 1.54
CA PRO A 60 5.92 -22.41 1.37
C PRO A 60 7.31 -22.85 0.90
N ARG A 61 7.70 -24.09 1.20
CA ARG A 61 9.02 -24.64 0.83
C ARG A 61 9.04 -25.33 -0.53
N ASN A 62 7.96 -25.26 -1.31
CA ASN A 62 7.97 -25.71 -2.69
C ASN A 62 8.81 -24.76 -3.56
N LEU A 63 10.09 -25.09 -3.73
CA LEU A 63 11.05 -24.27 -4.48
C LEU A 63 10.60 -24.03 -5.93
N GLU A 64 10.09 -25.06 -6.61
CA GLU A 64 9.65 -24.93 -8.00
C GLU A 64 8.51 -23.90 -8.11
N LEU A 65 7.50 -24.01 -7.25
CA LEU A 65 6.38 -23.08 -7.23
C LEU A 65 6.83 -21.66 -6.84
N ALA A 66 7.71 -21.52 -5.84
CA ALA A 66 8.26 -20.23 -5.44
C ALA A 66 9.00 -19.53 -6.59
N LEU A 67 9.84 -20.26 -7.33
CA LEU A 67 10.55 -19.74 -8.49
C LEU A 67 9.60 -19.36 -9.63
N ARG A 68 8.55 -20.15 -9.88
CA ARG A 68 7.53 -19.80 -10.89
C ARG A 68 6.80 -18.52 -10.50
N VAL A 69 6.36 -18.40 -9.24
CA VAL A 69 5.68 -17.19 -8.72
C VAL A 69 6.59 -15.97 -8.83
N ALA A 70 7.84 -16.08 -8.37
CA ALA A 70 8.80 -14.98 -8.44
C ALA A 70 9.05 -14.52 -9.88
N ARG A 71 9.24 -15.46 -10.81
CA ARG A 71 9.44 -15.15 -12.23
C ARG A 71 8.25 -14.43 -12.84
N ARG A 72 7.03 -14.90 -12.58
CA ARG A 72 5.80 -14.25 -13.07
C ARG A 72 5.63 -12.84 -12.54
N TYR A 73 5.96 -12.59 -11.28
CA TYR A 73 5.95 -11.23 -10.74
C TYR A 73 7.02 -10.32 -11.37
N ILE A 74 8.21 -10.83 -11.66
CA ILE A 74 9.24 -10.06 -12.39
C ILE A 74 8.76 -9.72 -13.81
N GLU A 75 8.12 -10.67 -14.51
CA GLU A 75 7.51 -10.45 -15.81
C GLU A 75 6.45 -9.34 -15.74
N GLN A 76 5.57 -9.38 -14.73
CA GLN A 76 4.54 -8.36 -14.54
C GLN A 76 5.13 -6.98 -14.22
N SER A 77 6.17 -6.92 -13.39
CA SER A 77 6.87 -5.66 -13.10
C SER A 77 7.41 -4.99 -14.36
N ARG A 78 7.95 -5.78 -15.30
CA ARG A 78 8.45 -5.27 -16.58
C ARG A 78 7.32 -4.82 -17.50
N ALA A 79 6.21 -5.57 -17.52
CA ALA A 79 5.07 -5.25 -18.37
C ALA A 79 4.35 -3.96 -17.94
N GLU A 80 4.20 -3.74 -16.63
CA GLU A 80 3.48 -2.60 -16.06
C GLU A 80 4.39 -1.45 -15.61
N ALA A 81 5.71 -1.66 -15.63
CA ALA A 81 6.70 -0.77 -15.00
C ALA A 81 6.40 -0.48 -13.51
N ASP A 82 5.74 -1.42 -12.83
CA ASP A 82 5.35 -1.29 -11.42
C ASP A 82 6.35 -2.04 -10.51
N PRO A 83 7.08 -1.34 -9.62
CA PRO A 83 8.07 -1.97 -8.73
C PRO A 83 7.44 -2.81 -7.61
N ARG A 84 6.15 -2.66 -7.29
CA ARG A 84 5.48 -3.43 -6.23
C ARG A 84 5.56 -4.93 -6.49
N TYR A 85 5.52 -5.34 -7.76
CA TYR A 85 5.68 -6.73 -8.15
C TYR A 85 7.05 -7.32 -7.81
N LEU A 86 8.12 -6.53 -7.80
CA LEU A 86 9.45 -7.02 -7.38
C LEU A 86 9.47 -7.37 -5.89
N GLY A 87 8.76 -6.60 -5.05
CA GLY A 87 8.57 -6.94 -3.64
C GLY A 87 7.84 -8.26 -3.45
N TYR A 88 6.79 -8.51 -4.24
CA TYR A 88 6.07 -9.80 -4.21
C TYR A 88 6.93 -10.96 -4.73
N ALA A 89 7.78 -10.72 -5.73
CA ALA A 89 8.74 -11.73 -6.20
C ALA A 89 9.74 -12.12 -5.11
N GLN A 90 10.28 -11.14 -4.39
CA GLN A 90 11.18 -11.38 -3.26
C GLN A 90 10.47 -12.12 -2.12
N ALA A 91 9.24 -11.71 -1.78
CA ALA A 91 8.46 -12.34 -0.71
C ALA A 91 8.16 -13.82 -1.00
N ALA A 92 7.95 -14.20 -2.27
CA ALA A 92 7.79 -15.59 -2.66
C ALA A 92 9.02 -16.46 -2.36
N LEU A 93 10.22 -15.84 -2.29
CA LEU A 93 11.49 -16.50 -2.01
C LEU A 93 11.91 -16.36 -0.53
N ALA A 94 11.07 -15.81 0.34
CA ALA A 94 11.37 -15.61 1.76
C ALA A 94 11.91 -16.86 2.51
N PRO A 95 11.48 -18.10 2.22
CA PRO A 95 11.95 -19.27 2.97
C PRO A 95 13.44 -19.64 2.81
N TRP A 96 14.20 -18.95 1.96
CA TRP A 96 15.60 -19.26 1.64
C TRP A 96 16.61 -18.18 2.07
N TRP A 97 16.19 -17.18 2.85
CA TRP A 97 17.05 -16.15 3.47
C TRP A 97 16.50 -15.73 4.84
#